data_AF-A0A8B5YC90-F1
#
_entry.id   AF-A0A8B5YC90-F1
#
_cell.length_a   1.000
_cell.length_b   1.000
_cell.length_c   1.000
_cell.angle_alpha   90.00
_cell.angle_beta   90.00
_cell.angle_gamma   90.00
#
_symmetry.space_group_name_H-M   'P 1'
#
loop_
_entity.id
_entity.type
_entity.pdbx_description
1 polymer ?
#
loop_
_entity_poly.entity_id
_entity_poly.type
_entity_poly.pdbx_seq_one_letter_code
_entity_poly.pdbx_strand_id
1 'polypeptide(L)'
;MKLFLKNHAVLIFLFLFQGGFVFFYYWFAGMQTFTHLFYILGVQLLALALYLSYKWYEEHRVYQWIGSDQKDTEIPFLGTSEFCSELYEKHMELSRLHHRKIHDMESKLEDRVTYMNQWVHQVKTPLSVINLIIQEEDEPVFKQIKKEVQQIEYGLETLLYSSRLDLFERDFKIEAVSLDELLNSLIQRYKRYFIQHRVYPNKQVPAEDAVIYSDRKWLRFSTGQVITNAVKYSSGRSERIDLTIFRKGERIILEIKDYGIGIPSQDVKRVFEPYYTGENGRRFQESTGIGLYLVKEIAEKLNHDVSIDSEEGKETTVQFSFLTKM
;
A
#
# COMPACT_ATOMS: atom_id res chain seq x y z
N MET A 1 23.46 21.66 -21.46
CA MET A 1 24.15 22.86 -22.00
C MET A 1 23.87 24.12 -21.19
N LYS A 2 22.59 24.51 -20.97
CA LYS A 2 22.25 25.74 -20.23
C LYS A 2 22.82 25.81 -18.80
N LEU A 3 22.79 24.71 -18.04
CA LEU A 3 23.38 24.66 -16.69
C LEU A 3 24.90 24.84 -16.68
N PHE A 4 25.62 24.21 -17.62
CA PHE A 4 27.09 24.32 -17.72
C PHE A 4 27.55 25.75 -18.02
N LEU A 5 26.89 26.40 -18.98
CA LEU A 5 27.17 27.80 -19.32
C LEU A 5 26.83 28.74 -18.16
N LYS A 6 25.77 28.45 -17.40
CA LYS A 6 25.41 29.21 -16.19
C LYS A 6 26.47 29.05 -15.09
N ASN A 7 27.00 27.85 -14.89
CA ASN A 7 28.03 27.57 -13.89
C ASN A 7 29.37 28.27 -14.22
N HIS A 8 29.74 28.32 -15.50
CA HIS A 8 30.98 28.95 -15.96
C HIS A 8 30.82 30.42 -16.37
N ALA A 9 29.64 31.03 -16.23
CA ALA A 9 29.35 32.40 -16.68
C ALA A 9 30.27 33.45 -16.03
N VAL A 10 30.57 33.29 -14.73
CA VAL A 10 31.47 34.19 -13.99
C VAL A 10 32.90 34.10 -14.53
N LEU A 11 33.37 32.88 -14.82
CA LEU A 11 34.71 32.65 -15.38
C LEU A 11 34.82 33.21 -16.79
N ILE A 12 33.80 32.99 -17.63
CA ILE A 12 33.72 33.58 -18.97
C ILE A 12 33.74 35.11 -18.88
N PHE A 13 32.95 35.70 -17.98
CA PHE A 13 32.93 37.15 -17.76
C PHE A 13 34.28 37.69 -17.30
N LEU A 14 34.94 37.03 -16.34
CA LEU A 14 36.24 37.45 -15.82
C LEU A 14 37.33 37.39 -16.90
N PHE A 15 37.35 36.34 -17.72
CA PHE A 15 38.25 36.22 -18.87
C PHE A 15 38.02 37.33 -19.92
N LEU A 16 36.75 37.62 -20.24
CA LEU A 16 36.40 38.71 -21.17
C LEU A 16 36.78 40.08 -20.59
N PHE A 17 36.56 40.30 -19.30
CA PHE A 17 36.94 41.53 -18.60
C PHE A 17 38.46 41.72 -18.60
N GLN A 18 39.24 40.67 -18.31
CA GLN A 18 40.70 40.70 -18.40
C GLN A 18 41.17 41.00 -19.84
N GLY A 19 40.57 40.36 -20.85
CA GLY A 19 40.89 40.64 -22.25
C GLY A 19 40.60 42.10 -22.63
N GLY A 20 39.47 42.64 -22.17
CA GLY A 20 39.11 44.05 -22.35
C GLY A 20 40.07 45.00 -21.63
N PHE A 21 40.53 44.64 -20.42
CA PHE A 21 41.51 45.43 -19.67
C PHE A 21 42.88 45.46 -20.38
N VAL A 22 43.36 44.30 -20.87
CA VAL A 22 44.60 44.22 -21.66
C VAL A 22 44.47 45.04 -22.94
N PHE A 23 43.33 44.96 -23.62
CA PHE A 23 43.05 45.78 -24.81
C PHE A 23 43.13 47.28 -24.50
N PHE A 24 42.47 47.73 -23.43
CA PHE A 24 42.47 49.14 -23.02
C PHE A 24 43.86 49.64 -22.61
N TYR A 25 44.64 48.81 -21.91
CA TYR A 25 46.02 49.11 -21.55
C TYR A 25 46.90 49.32 -22.79
N TYR A 26 46.84 48.42 -23.77
CA TYR A 26 47.61 48.55 -25.01
C TYR A 26 47.18 49.76 -25.86
N TRP A 27 45.88 50.06 -25.89
CA TRP A 27 45.35 51.26 -26.52
C TRP A 27 45.93 52.53 -25.89
N PHE A 28 45.95 52.60 -24.55
CA PHE A 28 46.50 53.74 -23.81
C PHE A 28 48.02 53.86 -23.94
N ALA A 29 48.73 52.74 -24.07
CA ALA A 29 50.18 52.71 -24.27
C ALA A 29 50.64 53.19 -25.67
N GLY A 30 49.71 53.57 -26.56
CA GLY A 30 50.02 54.13 -27.88
C GLY A 30 50.52 53.11 -28.92
N MET A 31 50.50 51.82 -28.59
CA MET A 31 50.87 50.73 -29.50
C MET A 31 49.67 50.33 -30.37
N GLN A 32 49.32 51.15 -31.36
CA GLN A 32 48.11 50.97 -32.19
C GLN A 32 48.27 50.00 -33.36
N THR A 33 49.18 49.02 -33.27
CA THR A 33 49.25 47.97 -34.30
C THR A 33 48.15 46.95 -34.04
N PHE A 34 47.02 47.10 -34.73
CA PHE A 34 45.83 46.25 -34.59
C PHE A 34 46.13 44.74 -34.64
N THR A 35 47.16 44.33 -35.39
CA THR A 35 47.59 42.93 -35.54
C THR A 35 47.97 42.26 -34.21
N HIS A 36 48.68 42.96 -33.31
CA HIS A 36 49.10 42.38 -32.03
C HIS A 36 47.93 42.25 -31.04
N LEU A 37 46.99 43.20 -31.07
CA LEU A 37 45.76 43.17 -30.27
C LEU A 37 44.87 41.98 -30.64
N PHE A 38 44.65 41.75 -31.94
CA PHE A 38 43.89 40.60 -32.43
C PHE A 38 44.57 39.28 -32.09
N TYR A 39 45.90 39.22 -32.16
CA TYR A 39 46.66 38.03 -31.80
C TYR A 39 46.50 37.66 -30.33
N ILE A 40 46.64 38.63 -29.41
CA ILE A 40 46.50 38.40 -27.96
C ILE A 40 45.07 37.97 -27.61
N LEU A 41 44.06 38.65 -28.14
CA LEU A 41 42.65 38.28 -27.93
C LEU A 41 42.34 36.88 -28.50
N GLY A 42 42.88 36.55 -29.68
CA GLY A 42 42.72 35.24 -30.30
C GLY A 42 43.31 34.12 -29.44
N VAL A 43 44.52 34.31 -28.90
CA VAL A 43 45.17 33.34 -28.01
C VAL A 43 44.38 33.16 -26.71
N GLN A 44 43.86 34.24 -26.12
CA GLN A 44 43.04 34.18 -24.91
C GLN A 44 41.72 33.44 -25.14
N LEU A 45 41.02 33.72 -26.25
CA LEU A 45 39.79 33.03 -26.61
C LEU A 45 40.03 31.55 -26.90
N LEU A 46 41.15 31.21 -27.54
CA LEU A 46 41.54 29.82 -27.81
C LEU A 46 41.85 29.07 -26.51
N ALA A 47 42.56 29.68 -25.56
CA ALA A 47 42.82 29.10 -24.24
C ALA A 47 41.52 28.86 -23.46
N LEU A 48 40.59 29.82 -23.47
CA LEU A 48 39.27 29.67 -22.86
C LEU A 48 38.46 28.55 -23.53
N ALA A 49 38.47 28.49 -24.87
CA ALA A 49 37.75 27.46 -25.62
C ALA A 49 38.30 26.05 -25.33
N LEU A 50 39.63 25.89 -25.25
CA LEU A 50 40.27 24.62 -24.87
C LEU A 50 39.90 24.22 -23.44
N TYR A 51 39.94 25.16 -22.49
CA TYR A 51 39.55 24.91 -21.11
C TYR A 51 38.08 24.49 -20.99
N LEU A 52 37.15 25.24 -21.60
CA LEU A 52 35.73 24.92 -21.57
C LEU A 52 35.42 23.60 -22.29
N SER A 53 36.13 23.27 -23.37
CA SER A 53 35.96 22.00 -24.09
C SER A 53 36.45 20.82 -23.26
N TYR A 54 37.60 20.96 -22.59
CA TYR A 54 38.11 19.96 -21.63
C TYR A 54 37.10 19.73 -20.50
N LYS A 55 36.64 20.83 -19.87
CA LYS A 55 35.66 20.76 -18.79
C LYS A 55 34.30 20.22 -19.21
N TRP A 56 33.86 20.57 -20.41
CA TRP A 56 32.65 20.01 -21.00
C TRP A 56 32.80 18.50 -21.19
N TYR A 57 33.88 18.02 -21.80
CA TYR A 57 34.13 16.59 -21.99
C TYR A 57 34.10 15.81 -20.68
N GLU A 58 34.68 16.39 -19.62
CA GLU A 58 34.77 15.78 -18.30
C GLU A 58 33.42 15.74 -17.55
N GLU A 59 32.65 16.83 -17.57
CA GLU A 59 31.44 16.97 -16.74
C GLU A 59 30.13 16.77 -17.51
N HIS A 60 30.15 16.56 -18.83
CA HIS A 60 28.93 16.53 -19.65
C HIS A 60 27.90 15.51 -19.13
N ARG A 61 28.37 14.35 -18.64
CA ARG A 61 27.52 13.27 -18.11
C ARG A 61 26.74 13.70 -16.86
N VAL A 62 27.34 14.50 -15.98
CA VAL A 62 26.69 15.07 -14.79
C VAL A 62 25.53 15.97 -15.21
N TYR A 63 25.78 16.89 -16.14
CA TYR A 63 24.75 17.83 -16.61
C TYR A 63 23.66 17.16 -17.44
N GLN A 64 23.96 16.06 -18.12
CA GLN A 64 22.95 15.24 -18.80
C GLN A 64 22.05 14.53 -17.79
N TRP A 65 22.63 13.92 -16.75
CA TRP A 65 21.88 13.22 -15.70
C TRP A 65 21.00 14.18 -14.88
N ILE A 66 21.53 15.33 -14.44
CA ILE A 66 20.71 16.36 -13.75
C ILE A 66 19.59 16.89 -14.65
N GLY A 67 19.81 16.89 -15.97
CA GLY A 67 18.83 17.34 -16.96
C GLY A 67 17.84 16.28 -17.42
N SER A 68 18.04 15.01 -17.10
CA SER A 68 17.10 13.95 -17.41
C SER A 68 16.03 13.87 -16.32
N ASP A 69 14.76 13.83 -16.71
CA ASP A 69 13.60 13.68 -15.82
C ASP A 69 13.47 12.24 -15.26
N GLN A 70 14.59 11.53 -15.13
CA GLN A 70 14.62 10.19 -14.57
C GLN A 70 14.42 10.27 -13.06
N LYS A 71 13.35 9.62 -12.60
CA LYS A 71 13.04 9.45 -11.17
C LYS A 71 13.91 8.38 -10.50
N ASP A 72 14.85 7.78 -11.22
CA ASP A 72 15.74 6.76 -10.70
C ASP A 72 16.76 7.37 -9.74
N THR A 73 16.78 6.88 -8.51
CA THR A 73 17.66 7.33 -7.42
C THR A 73 19.13 6.92 -7.59
N GLU A 74 19.44 6.13 -8.62
CA GLU A 74 20.77 5.62 -8.89
C GLU A 74 21.56 6.60 -9.75
N ILE A 75 22.66 7.12 -9.18
CA ILE A 75 23.59 7.97 -9.92
C ILE A 75 24.53 7.06 -10.72
N PRO A 76 24.56 7.14 -12.06
CA PRO A 76 25.54 6.41 -12.87
C PRO A 76 26.94 6.98 -12.59
N PHE A 77 28.00 6.19 -12.78
CA PHE A 77 29.37 6.71 -12.66
C PHE A 77 29.59 7.94 -13.57
N LEU A 78 29.79 9.12 -12.96
CA LEU A 78 29.71 10.42 -13.64
C LEU A 78 31.03 10.89 -14.27
N GLY A 79 32.16 10.29 -13.93
CA GLY A 79 33.49 10.66 -14.46
C GLY A 79 34.58 10.59 -13.39
N THR A 80 35.82 10.91 -13.79
CA THR A 80 37.03 10.82 -12.94
C THR A 80 37.47 12.16 -12.36
N SER A 81 36.74 13.26 -12.59
CA SER A 81 37.09 14.54 -11.99
C SER A 81 36.97 14.48 -10.47
N GLU A 82 37.78 15.26 -9.75
CA GLU A 82 37.75 15.35 -8.29
C GLU A 82 36.33 15.67 -7.78
N PHE A 83 35.65 16.61 -8.44
CA PHE A 83 34.24 16.95 -8.17
C PHE A 83 33.27 15.79 -8.44
N CYS A 84 33.41 15.09 -9.57
CA CYS A 84 32.54 13.94 -9.89
C CYS A 84 32.73 12.79 -8.90
N SER A 85 33.98 12.54 -8.49
CA SER A 85 34.31 11.51 -7.52
C SER A 85 33.73 11.83 -6.14
N GLU A 86 33.92 13.06 -5.65
CA GLU A 86 33.40 13.49 -4.34
C GLU A 86 31.87 13.53 -4.32
N LEU A 87 31.24 14.01 -5.40
CA LEU A 87 29.78 13.98 -5.54
C LEU A 87 29.22 12.55 -5.53
N TYR A 88 29.87 11.64 -6.28
CA TYR A 88 29.49 10.24 -6.34
C TYR A 88 29.67 9.56 -4.97
N GLU A 89 30.78 9.80 -4.28
CA GLU A 89 31.04 9.28 -2.95
C GLU A 89 29.99 9.77 -1.93
N LYS A 90 29.67 11.07 -1.95
CA LYS A 90 28.67 11.65 -1.04
C LYS A 90 27.27 11.10 -1.30
N HIS A 91 26.89 10.92 -2.56
CA HIS A 91 25.61 10.28 -2.91
C HIS A 91 25.58 8.82 -2.49
N MET A 92 26.67 8.08 -2.70
CA MET A 92 26.77 6.68 -2.29
C MET A 92 26.67 6.55 -0.76
N GLU A 93 27.27 7.47 0.00
CA GLU A 93 27.12 7.55 1.45
C GLU A 93 25.65 7.80 1.86
N LEU A 94 25.00 8.80 1.27
CA LEU A 94 23.59 9.12 1.52
C LEU A 94 22.66 7.95 1.16
N SER A 95 22.89 7.34 0.00
CA SER A 95 22.15 6.17 -0.45
C SER A 95 22.32 5.02 0.54
N ARG A 96 23.54 4.71 0.99
CA ARG A 96 23.77 3.69 2.02
C ARG A 96 23.06 4.02 3.34
N LEU A 97 23.06 5.27 3.77
CA LEU A 97 22.34 5.72 4.97
C LEU A 97 20.83 5.54 4.81
N HIS A 98 20.27 5.91 3.66
CA HIS A 98 18.85 5.70 3.34
C HIS A 98 18.48 4.21 3.34
N HIS A 99 19.27 3.37 2.65
CA HIS A 99 19.05 1.92 2.63
C HIS A 99 19.12 1.32 4.04
N ARG A 100 20.09 1.73 4.87
CA ARG A 100 20.16 1.29 6.28
C ARG A 100 18.92 1.73 7.07
N LYS A 101 18.45 2.96 6.87
CA LYS A 101 17.27 3.48 7.57
C LYS A 101 15.99 2.75 7.16
N ILE A 102 15.84 2.45 5.87
CA ILE A 102 14.71 1.65 5.36
C ILE A 102 14.77 0.24 5.99
N HIS A 103 15.92 -0.41 5.95
CA HIS A 103 16.09 -1.74 6.55
C HIS A 103 15.83 -1.74 8.07
N ASP A 104 16.28 -0.72 8.81
CA ASP A 104 15.99 -0.56 10.24
C ASP A 104 14.49 -0.35 10.50
N MET A 105 13.80 0.41 9.65
CA MET A 105 12.35 0.58 9.72
C MET A 105 11.59 -0.72 9.43
N GLU A 106 12.01 -1.47 8.41
CA GLU A 106 11.43 -2.79 8.08
C GLU A 106 11.61 -3.78 9.23
N SER A 107 12.81 -3.87 9.80
CA SER A 107 13.09 -4.74 10.95
C SER A 107 12.22 -4.36 12.16
N LYS A 108 12.02 -3.07 12.45
CA LYS A 108 11.14 -2.61 13.53
C LYS A 108 9.68 -2.97 13.29
N LEU A 109 9.22 -2.95 12.04
CA LEU A 109 7.87 -3.39 11.68
C LEU A 109 7.72 -4.91 11.90
N GLU A 110 8.70 -5.70 11.48
CA GLU A 110 8.74 -7.16 11.70
C GLU A 110 8.72 -7.53 13.19
N ASP A 111 9.54 -6.85 13.99
CA ASP A 111 9.57 -7.06 15.44
C ASP A 111 8.21 -6.72 16.07
N ARG A 112 7.56 -5.65 15.62
CA ARG A 112 6.22 -5.25 16.09
C ARG A 112 5.17 -6.30 15.76
N VAL A 113 5.18 -6.84 14.54
CA VAL A 113 4.24 -7.89 14.12
C VAL A 113 4.53 -9.19 14.88
N THR A 114 5.79 -9.56 15.08
CA THR A 114 6.19 -10.74 15.86
C THR A 114 5.73 -10.64 17.30
N TYR A 115 5.94 -9.50 17.94
CA TYR A 115 5.45 -9.21 19.28
C TYR A 115 3.92 -9.33 19.36
N MET A 116 3.20 -8.75 18.39
CA MET A 116 1.74 -8.84 18.34
C MET A 116 1.25 -10.29 18.19
N ASN A 117 1.89 -11.09 17.32
CA ASN A 117 1.58 -12.52 17.17
C ASN A 117 1.75 -13.28 18.49
N GLN A 118 2.86 -13.04 19.22
CA GLN A 118 3.13 -13.67 20.52
C GLN A 118 2.11 -13.26 21.58
N TRP A 119 1.78 -11.96 21.64
CA TRP A 119 0.80 -11.43 22.59
C TRP A 119 -0.59 -12.02 22.34
N VAL A 120 -1.05 -12.07 21.08
CA VAL A 120 -2.33 -12.70 20.72
C VAL A 120 -2.36 -14.18 21.14
N HIS A 121 -1.26 -14.92 20.93
CA HIS A 121 -1.17 -16.31 21.39
C HIS A 121 -1.26 -16.41 22.92
N GLN A 122 -0.56 -15.54 23.67
CA GLN A 122 -0.62 -15.51 25.13
C GLN A 122 -2.00 -15.17 25.66
N VAL A 123 -2.79 -14.32 24.99
CA VAL A 123 -4.18 -14.00 25.36
C VAL A 123 -5.13 -15.14 24.97
N LYS A 124 -4.86 -15.87 23.88
CA LYS A 124 -5.71 -17.01 23.47
C LYS A 124 -5.70 -18.16 24.48
N THR A 125 -4.58 -18.37 25.18
CA THR A 125 -4.47 -19.41 26.22
C THR A 125 -5.48 -19.23 27.36
N PRO A 126 -5.52 -18.10 28.11
CA PRO A 126 -6.51 -17.90 29.16
C PRO A 126 -7.94 -17.84 28.61
N LEU A 127 -8.18 -17.32 27.41
CA LEU A 127 -9.51 -17.40 26.77
C LEU A 127 -9.95 -18.83 26.51
N SER A 128 -9.03 -19.72 26.13
CA SER A 128 -9.30 -21.14 25.95
C SER A 128 -9.68 -21.80 27.28
N VAL A 129 -9.00 -21.45 28.36
CA VAL A 129 -9.35 -21.92 29.72
C VAL A 129 -10.72 -21.40 30.14
N ILE A 130 -11.03 -20.11 29.93
CA ILE A 130 -12.36 -19.56 30.20
C ILE A 130 -13.42 -20.32 29.38
N ASN A 131 -13.16 -20.57 28.09
CA ASN A 131 -14.07 -21.33 27.22
C ASN A 131 -14.32 -22.77 27.71
N LEU A 132 -13.35 -23.39 28.40
CA LEU A 132 -13.52 -24.72 29.02
C LEU A 132 -14.35 -24.62 30.31
N ILE A 133 -14.07 -23.64 31.16
CA ILE A 133 -14.83 -23.41 32.42
C ILE A 133 -16.31 -23.15 32.11
N ILE A 134 -16.60 -22.32 31.12
CA ILE A 134 -17.98 -21.98 30.75
C ILE A 134 -18.67 -23.06 29.89
N GLN A 135 -17.97 -24.13 29.52
CA GLN A 135 -18.52 -25.17 28.64
C GLN A 135 -19.49 -26.11 29.37
N GLU A 136 -19.33 -26.25 30.69
CA GLU A 136 -20.05 -27.23 31.51
C GLU A 136 -21.35 -26.69 32.12
N GLU A 137 -21.61 -25.38 32.04
CA GLU A 137 -22.73 -24.75 32.73
C GLU A 137 -23.76 -24.12 31.79
N ASP A 138 -25.04 -24.42 32.01
CA ASP A 138 -26.16 -23.97 31.16
C ASP A 138 -26.80 -22.66 31.64
N GLU A 139 -26.24 -22.04 32.69
CA GLU A 139 -26.79 -20.82 33.27
C GLU A 139 -26.73 -19.63 32.29
N PRO A 140 -27.72 -18.73 32.35
CA PRO A 140 -27.78 -17.55 31.49
C PRO A 140 -26.53 -16.66 31.59
N VAL A 141 -25.86 -16.62 32.75
CA VAL A 141 -24.62 -15.85 32.97
C VAL A 141 -23.48 -16.40 32.12
N PHE A 142 -23.28 -17.72 32.07
CA PHE A 142 -22.24 -18.34 31.26
C PHE A 142 -22.47 -18.13 29.76
N LYS A 143 -23.72 -18.07 29.31
CA LYS A 143 -24.07 -17.73 27.92
C LYS A 143 -23.65 -16.31 27.55
N GLN A 144 -23.79 -15.36 28.47
CA GLN A 144 -23.31 -13.98 28.26
C GLN A 144 -21.78 -13.92 28.24
N ILE A 145 -21.10 -14.54 29.22
CA ILE A 145 -19.63 -14.59 29.25
C ILE A 145 -19.07 -15.23 27.99
N LYS A 146 -19.68 -16.31 27.50
CA LYS A 146 -19.30 -16.98 26.26
C LYS A 146 -19.41 -16.05 25.04
N LYS A 147 -20.45 -15.22 24.99
CA LYS A 147 -20.60 -14.21 23.94
C LYS A 147 -19.45 -13.20 23.98
N GLU A 148 -19.12 -12.69 25.17
CA GLU A 148 -18.01 -11.74 25.35
C GLU A 148 -16.65 -12.36 24.98
N VAL A 149 -16.39 -13.61 25.39
CA VAL A 149 -15.18 -14.34 25.00
C VAL A 149 -15.06 -14.46 23.47
N GLN A 150 -16.15 -14.81 22.78
CA GLN A 150 -16.17 -14.88 21.32
C GLN A 150 -15.92 -13.52 20.66
N GLN A 151 -16.42 -12.43 21.24
CA GLN A 151 -16.13 -11.08 20.76
C GLN A 151 -14.65 -10.72 20.93
N ILE A 152 -14.02 -11.09 22.06
CA ILE A 152 -12.59 -10.90 22.27
C ILE A 152 -11.79 -11.73 21.26
N GLU A 153 -12.13 -13.00 21.05
CA GLU A 153 -11.45 -13.85 20.05
C GLU A 153 -11.53 -13.25 18.64
N TYR A 154 -12.69 -12.72 18.26
CA TYR A 154 -12.87 -12.03 16.98
C TYR A 154 -12.05 -10.74 16.89
N GLY A 155 -12.01 -9.95 17.96
CA GLY A 155 -11.20 -8.73 18.04
C GLY A 155 -9.70 -9.03 17.93
N LEU A 156 -9.23 -10.09 18.58
CA LEU A 156 -7.83 -10.55 18.48
C LEU A 156 -7.48 -11.03 17.08
N GLU A 157 -8.38 -11.77 16.43
CA GLU A 157 -8.18 -12.19 15.03
C GLU A 157 -8.11 -10.96 14.12
N THR A 158 -9.02 -10.00 14.28
CA THR A 158 -9.03 -8.75 13.51
C THR A 158 -7.74 -7.95 13.71
N LEU A 159 -7.27 -7.81 14.96
CA LEU A 159 -6.01 -7.15 15.28
C LEU A 159 -4.82 -7.86 14.62
N LEU A 160 -4.77 -9.19 14.71
CA LEU A 160 -3.72 -10.00 14.12
C LEU A 160 -3.64 -9.82 12.60
N TYR A 161 -4.78 -9.88 11.91
CA TYR A 161 -4.82 -9.68 10.46
C TYR A 161 -4.48 -8.24 10.07
N SER A 162 -4.92 -7.24 10.85
CA SER A 162 -4.53 -5.84 10.61
C SER A 162 -3.01 -5.64 10.73
N SER A 163 -2.36 -6.23 11.73
CA SER A 163 -0.91 -6.13 11.89
C SER A 163 -0.14 -6.89 10.80
N ARG A 164 -0.71 -7.98 10.26
CA ARG A 164 -0.09 -8.75 9.18
C ARG A 164 -0.21 -8.09 7.81
N LEU A 165 -1.20 -7.20 7.60
CA LEU A 165 -1.34 -6.46 6.35
C LEU A 165 -0.12 -5.56 6.09
N ASP A 166 0.50 -5.01 7.13
CA ASP A 166 1.71 -4.20 7.02
C ASP A 166 2.90 -4.98 6.42
N LEU A 167 2.88 -6.33 6.49
CA LEU A 167 3.90 -7.23 5.96
C LEU A 167 3.34 -8.17 4.87
N PHE A 168 2.24 -7.78 4.21
CA PHE A 168 1.50 -8.64 3.28
C PHE A 168 2.40 -9.32 2.22
N GLU A 169 3.35 -8.57 1.65
CA GLU A 169 4.23 -9.03 0.56
C GLU A 169 5.09 -10.25 0.93
N ARG A 170 5.33 -10.49 2.22
CA ARG A 170 6.20 -11.58 2.69
C ARG A 170 5.47 -12.89 3.03
N ASP A 171 4.16 -12.84 3.30
CA ASP A 171 3.32 -14.00 3.69
C ASP A 171 2.31 -14.39 2.59
N PHE A 172 2.45 -13.81 1.40
CA PHE A 172 1.51 -14.01 0.29
C PHE A 172 1.76 -15.32 -0.45
N LYS A 173 0.73 -16.17 -0.55
CA LYS A 173 0.81 -17.43 -1.31
C LYS A 173 -0.38 -17.57 -2.26
N ILE A 174 -0.12 -17.47 -3.56
CA ILE A 174 -1.13 -17.74 -4.59
C ILE A 174 -1.31 -19.24 -4.75
N GLU A 175 -2.54 -19.70 -4.60
CA GLU A 175 -2.97 -21.06 -4.90
C GLU A 175 -4.34 -21.07 -5.58
N ALA A 176 -4.70 -22.20 -6.19
CA ALA A 176 -6.04 -22.41 -6.71
C ALA A 176 -7.02 -22.63 -5.54
N VAL A 177 -8.05 -21.77 -5.45
CA VAL A 177 -9.06 -21.79 -4.39
C VAL A 177 -10.43 -22.01 -5.02
N SER A 178 -11.10 -23.10 -4.62
CA SER A 178 -12.51 -23.31 -4.92
C SER A 178 -13.36 -22.42 -4.01
N LEU A 179 -14.15 -21.52 -4.60
CA LEU A 179 -15.05 -20.66 -3.83
C LEU A 179 -16.15 -21.46 -3.13
N ASP A 180 -16.59 -22.59 -3.71
CA ASP A 180 -17.56 -23.47 -3.06
C ASP A 180 -17.01 -24.10 -1.78
N GLU A 181 -15.79 -24.65 -1.85
CA GLU A 181 -15.11 -25.22 -0.68
C GLU A 181 -14.86 -24.15 0.40
N LEU A 182 -14.46 -22.95 -0.04
CA LEU A 182 -14.26 -21.81 0.85
C LEU A 182 -15.56 -21.48 1.60
N LEU A 183 -16.68 -21.33 0.88
CA LEU A 183 -17.98 -21.05 1.49
C LEU A 183 -18.43 -22.16 2.44
N ASN A 184 -18.30 -23.43 2.04
CA ASN A 184 -18.64 -24.57 2.91
C ASN A 184 -17.81 -24.55 4.20
N SER A 185 -16.51 -24.24 4.10
CA SER A 185 -15.63 -24.12 5.26
C SER A 185 -16.03 -22.98 6.21
N LEU A 186 -16.52 -21.87 5.67
CA LEU A 186 -16.98 -20.70 6.42
C LEU A 186 -18.34 -20.96 7.07
N ILE A 187 -19.28 -21.56 6.34
CA ILE A 187 -20.59 -21.98 6.87
C ILE A 187 -20.40 -22.94 8.06
N GLN A 188 -19.51 -23.92 7.91
CA GLN A 188 -19.20 -24.86 8.99
C GLN A 188 -18.54 -24.16 10.17
N ARG A 189 -17.58 -23.25 9.93
CA ARG A 189 -16.89 -22.48 10.99
C ARG A 189 -17.87 -21.63 11.79
N TYR A 190 -18.79 -20.93 11.12
CA TYR A 190 -19.73 -19.99 11.74
C TYR A 190 -21.09 -20.62 12.07
N LYS A 191 -21.25 -21.94 12.00
CA LYS A 191 -22.52 -22.66 12.26
C LYS A 191 -23.20 -22.21 13.56
N ARG A 192 -22.45 -22.10 14.65
CA ARG A 192 -23.00 -21.65 15.95
C ARG A 192 -23.47 -20.19 15.91
N TYR A 193 -22.75 -19.33 15.20
CA TYR A 193 -23.08 -17.91 15.06
C TYR A 193 -24.39 -17.72 14.28
N PHE A 194 -24.56 -18.45 13.17
CA PHE A 194 -25.83 -18.53 12.43
C PHE A 194 -27.00 -18.95 13.33
N ILE A 195 -26.85 -20.04 14.09
CA ILE A 195 -27.89 -20.54 15.01
C ILE A 195 -28.23 -19.51 16.09
N GLN A 196 -27.22 -18.88 16.70
CA GLN A 196 -27.41 -17.90 17.76
C GLN A 196 -28.17 -16.67 17.29
N HIS A 197 -27.97 -16.24 16.04
CA HIS A 197 -28.64 -15.08 15.45
C HIS A 197 -29.91 -15.46 14.67
N ARG A 198 -30.22 -16.76 14.56
CA ARG A 198 -31.36 -17.30 13.80
C ARG A 198 -31.37 -16.84 12.34
N VAL A 199 -30.18 -16.72 11.75
CA VAL A 199 -29.99 -16.38 10.34
C VAL A 199 -29.32 -17.57 9.68
N TYR A 200 -29.83 -18.05 8.55
CA TYR A 200 -29.36 -19.26 7.89
C TYR A 200 -28.82 -18.95 6.48
N PRO A 201 -27.69 -19.55 6.09
CA PRO A 201 -27.13 -19.34 4.76
C PRO A 201 -27.90 -20.15 3.72
N ASN A 202 -28.39 -19.46 2.68
CA ASN A 202 -28.93 -20.06 1.47
C ASN A 202 -27.86 -20.00 0.38
N LYS A 203 -27.24 -21.14 0.10
CA LYS A 203 -26.10 -21.23 -0.82
C LYS A 203 -26.60 -21.55 -2.24
N GLN A 204 -26.30 -20.67 -3.19
CA GLN A 204 -26.65 -20.82 -4.60
C GLN A 204 -25.38 -20.86 -5.45
N VAL A 205 -24.95 -22.05 -5.84
CA VAL A 205 -23.70 -22.25 -6.60
C VAL A 205 -24.03 -23.01 -7.88
N PRO A 206 -23.86 -22.39 -9.06
CA PRO A 206 -23.79 -23.10 -10.33
C PRO A 206 -22.63 -24.09 -10.27
N ALA A 207 -22.90 -25.35 -10.59
CA ALA A 207 -22.11 -26.50 -10.18
C ALA A 207 -20.71 -26.65 -10.83
N GLU A 208 -20.24 -25.72 -11.67
CA GLU A 208 -19.05 -25.92 -12.50
C GLU A 208 -18.10 -24.69 -12.45
N ASP A 209 -16.84 -24.94 -12.08
CA ASP A 209 -15.65 -24.09 -12.25
C ASP A 209 -15.58 -22.72 -11.56
N ALA A 210 -16.01 -22.61 -10.29
CA ALA A 210 -15.74 -21.44 -9.46
C ALA A 210 -14.34 -21.48 -8.79
N VAL A 211 -13.29 -21.78 -9.55
CA VAL A 211 -11.90 -21.81 -9.07
C VAL A 211 -11.21 -20.50 -9.44
N ILE A 212 -10.57 -19.87 -8.45
CA ILE A 212 -9.81 -18.63 -8.62
C ILE A 212 -8.37 -18.80 -8.14
N TYR A 213 -7.46 -17.93 -8.58
CA TYR A 213 -6.10 -17.86 -8.04
C TYR A 213 -6.02 -16.75 -7.00
N SER A 214 -5.78 -17.13 -5.74
CA SER A 214 -5.73 -16.18 -4.63
C SER A 214 -5.02 -16.80 -3.42
N ASP A 215 -4.89 -16.03 -2.35
CA ASP A 215 -4.46 -16.55 -1.06
C ASP A 215 -5.67 -17.01 -0.24
N ARG A 216 -5.74 -18.32 0.03
CA ARG A 216 -6.85 -18.96 0.76
C ARG A 216 -7.05 -18.37 2.16
N LYS A 217 -5.98 -18.01 2.87
CA LYS A 217 -6.05 -17.52 4.26
C LYS A 217 -6.64 -16.11 4.28
N TRP A 218 -6.13 -15.21 3.45
CA TRP A 218 -6.63 -13.84 3.34
C TRP A 218 -8.05 -13.77 2.80
N LEU A 219 -8.37 -14.60 1.80
CA LEU A 219 -9.72 -14.67 1.24
C LEU A 219 -10.73 -15.23 2.24
N ARG A 220 -10.35 -16.26 3.02
CA ARG A 220 -11.19 -16.81 4.10
C ARG A 220 -11.48 -15.77 5.18
N PHE A 221 -10.49 -14.98 5.58
CA PHE A 221 -10.69 -13.92 6.55
C PHE A 221 -11.62 -12.83 6.03
N SER A 222 -11.34 -12.26 4.85
CA SER A 222 -12.15 -11.20 4.25
C SER A 222 -13.60 -11.62 3.99
N THR A 223 -13.81 -12.80 3.40
CA THR A 223 -15.16 -13.37 3.18
C THR A 223 -15.86 -13.62 4.52
N GLY A 224 -15.13 -14.13 5.52
CA GLY A 224 -15.65 -14.35 6.87
C GLY A 224 -16.15 -13.06 7.53
N GLN A 225 -15.41 -11.96 7.42
CA GLN A 225 -15.80 -10.64 7.94
C GLN A 225 -17.12 -10.14 7.33
N VAL A 226 -17.30 -10.34 6.02
CA VAL A 226 -18.53 -9.96 5.33
C VAL A 226 -19.71 -10.83 5.78
N ILE A 227 -19.52 -12.15 5.88
CA ILE A 227 -20.56 -13.08 6.37
C ILE A 227 -20.96 -12.74 7.81
N THR A 228 -20.01 -12.47 8.71
CA THR A 228 -20.33 -12.12 10.10
C THR A 228 -21.11 -10.82 10.18
N ASN A 229 -20.78 -9.82 9.35
CA ASN A 229 -21.53 -8.57 9.28
C ASN A 229 -22.95 -8.81 8.74
N ALA A 230 -23.11 -9.59 7.66
CA ALA A 230 -24.40 -9.95 7.08
C ALA A 230 -25.34 -10.61 8.12
N VAL A 231 -24.82 -11.55 8.90
CA VAL A 231 -25.56 -12.24 9.97
C VAL A 231 -25.89 -11.30 11.12
N LYS A 232 -24.92 -10.50 11.57
CA LYS A 232 -25.11 -9.51 12.65
C LYS A 232 -26.25 -8.54 12.34
N TYR A 233 -26.24 -7.97 11.14
CA TYR A 233 -27.19 -6.93 10.74
C TYR A 233 -28.54 -7.49 10.25
N SER A 234 -28.63 -8.78 9.93
CA SER A 234 -29.89 -9.48 9.64
C SER A 234 -30.63 -9.98 10.88
N SER A 235 -29.91 -10.19 11.99
CA SER A 235 -30.46 -10.72 13.23
C SER A 235 -31.69 -9.94 13.70
N GLY A 236 -32.79 -10.65 13.95
CA GLY A 236 -34.07 -10.07 14.37
C GLY A 236 -34.90 -9.42 13.26
N ARG A 237 -34.40 -9.38 12.01
CA ARG A 237 -35.11 -8.82 10.85
C ARG A 237 -35.36 -9.84 9.74
N SER A 238 -34.39 -10.71 9.48
CA SER A 238 -34.45 -11.77 8.49
C SER A 238 -33.80 -13.04 9.04
N GLU A 239 -34.33 -14.18 8.63
CA GLU A 239 -33.78 -15.49 8.99
C GLU A 239 -32.84 -16.05 7.91
N ARG A 240 -32.53 -15.28 6.86
CA ARG A 240 -31.70 -15.75 5.74
C ARG A 240 -30.66 -14.73 5.28
N ILE A 241 -29.56 -15.26 4.77
CA ILE A 241 -28.61 -14.57 3.87
C ILE A 241 -28.42 -15.43 2.62
N ASP A 242 -28.25 -14.80 1.47
CA ASP A 242 -27.98 -15.51 0.21
C ASP A 242 -26.48 -15.44 -0.12
N LEU A 243 -25.89 -16.59 -0.43
CA LEU A 243 -24.50 -16.73 -0.85
C LEU A 243 -24.50 -17.26 -2.28
N THR A 244 -24.27 -16.37 -3.24
CA THR A 244 -24.38 -16.68 -4.67
C THR A 244 -23.02 -16.61 -5.33
N ILE A 245 -22.67 -17.62 -6.12
CA ILE A 245 -21.50 -17.57 -7.00
C ILE A 245 -21.99 -17.54 -8.44
N PHE A 246 -21.49 -16.64 -9.26
CA PHE A 246 -21.85 -16.64 -10.68
C PHE A 246 -20.73 -16.03 -11.53
N ARG A 247 -20.75 -16.35 -12.82
CA ARG A 247 -19.80 -15.80 -13.78
C ARG A 247 -20.41 -14.58 -14.48
N LYS A 248 -19.66 -13.49 -14.55
CA LYS A 248 -20.04 -12.27 -15.27
C LYS A 248 -18.91 -11.87 -16.22
N GLY A 249 -19.00 -12.32 -17.47
CA GLY A 249 -17.93 -12.16 -18.47
C GLY A 249 -16.66 -12.91 -18.08
N GLU A 250 -15.55 -12.17 -17.95
CA GLU A 250 -14.23 -12.70 -17.56
C GLU A 250 -13.97 -12.69 -16.04
N ARG A 251 -15.02 -12.42 -15.26
CA ARG A 251 -14.95 -12.36 -13.80
C ARG A 251 -15.84 -13.42 -13.17
N ILE A 252 -15.35 -14.03 -12.09
CA ILE A 252 -16.14 -14.83 -11.17
C ILE A 252 -16.57 -13.90 -10.03
N ILE A 253 -17.86 -13.89 -9.71
CA ILE A 253 -18.43 -13.05 -8.66
C ILE A 253 -18.86 -13.93 -7.51
N LEU A 254 -18.41 -13.60 -6.30
CA LEU A 254 -19.00 -14.08 -5.05
C LEU A 254 -19.84 -12.96 -4.46
N GLU A 255 -21.14 -13.19 -4.41
CA GLU A 255 -22.12 -12.28 -3.85
C GLU A 255 -22.60 -12.78 -2.49
N ILE A 256 -22.59 -11.89 -1.50
CA ILE A 256 -23.12 -12.10 -0.16
C ILE A 256 -24.21 -11.06 0.04
N LYS A 257 -25.46 -11.52 0.09
CA LYS A 257 -26.63 -10.68 0.22
C LYS A 257 -27.33 -10.93 1.55
N ASP A 258 -27.55 -9.85 2.29
CA ASP A 258 -28.26 -9.85 3.56
C ASP A 258 -29.54 -9.01 3.49
N TYR A 259 -30.50 -9.37 4.33
CA TYR A 259 -31.81 -8.71 4.39
C TYR A 259 -31.99 -8.00 5.74
N GLY A 260 -30.91 -7.33 6.17
CA GLY A 260 -30.81 -6.71 7.47
C GLY A 260 -31.26 -5.27 7.52
N ILE A 261 -30.61 -4.48 8.38
CA ILE A 261 -30.95 -3.06 8.59
C ILE A 261 -30.72 -2.19 7.34
N GLY A 262 -29.85 -2.62 6.43
CA GLY A 262 -29.37 -1.82 5.29
C GLY A 262 -28.47 -0.67 5.73
N ILE A 263 -27.79 -0.03 4.78
CA ILE A 263 -26.85 1.07 5.02
C ILE A 263 -27.43 2.34 4.38
N PRO A 264 -27.51 3.47 5.11
CA PRO A 264 -27.89 4.75 4.54
C PRO A 264 -27.01 5.12 3.34
N SER A 265 -27.60 5.65 2.26
CA SER A 265 -26.88 5.96 1.01
C SER A 265 -25.68 6.90 1.19
N GLN A 266 -25.75 7.80 2.18
CA GLN A 266 -24.65 8.68 2.61
C GLN A 266 -23.45 7.94 3.22
N ASP A 267 -23.69 6.79 3.84
CA ASP A 267 -22.69 5.99 4.55
C ASP A 267 -22.06 4.93 3.62
N VAL A 268 -22.77 4.47 2.57
CA VAL A 268 -22.33 3.40 1.64
C VAL A 268 -20.92 3.62 1.08
N LYS A 269 -20.56 4.86 0.72
CA LYS A 269 -19.22 5.16 0.17
C LYS A 269 -18.12 5.14 1.23
N ARG A 270 -18.49 5.28 2.50
CA ARG A 270 -17.58 5.48 3.63
C ARG A 270 -17.41 4.24 4.50
N VAL A 271 -18.21 3.20 4.29
CA VAL A 271 -18.13 1.94 5.07
C VAL A 271 -16.79 1.20 4.93
N PHE A 272 -16.00 1.52 3.91
CA PHE A 272 -14.64 1.02 3.74
C PHE A 272 -13.57 1.92 4.37
N GLU A 273 -13.91 3.10 4.91
CA GLU A 273 -12.97 3.95 5.64
C GLU A 273 -12.60 3.32 6.98
N PRO A 274 -11.33 3.41 7.42
CA PRO A 274 -10.91 2.84 8.69
C PRO A 274 -11.61 3.55 9.86
N TYR A 275 -12.03 2.76 10.85
CA TYR A 275 -12.72 3.21 12.07
C TYR A 275 -14.10 3.85 11.82
N TYR A 276 -14.63 3.73 10.61
CA TYR A 276 -15.94 4.25 10.30
C TYR A 276 -17.04 3.24 10.68
N THR A 277 -17.99 3.69 11.49
CA THR A 277 -19.06 2.84 12.03
C THR A 277 -20.46 3.26 11.55
N GLY A 278 -20.59 4.44 10.92
CA GLY A 278 -21.85 4.98 10.42
C GLY A 278 -22.92 5.19 11.50
N GLU A 279 -24.17 5.45 11.09
CA GLU A 279 -25.30 5.49 12.03
C GLU A 279 -25.62 4.12 12.64
N ASN A 280 -25.46 3.06 11.84
CA ASN A 280 -25.72 1.70 12.27
C ASN A 280 -24.78 1.26 13.40
N GLY A 281 -23.49 1.57 13.35
CA GLY A 281 -22.57 1.23 14.43
C GLY A 281 -22.76 2.05 15.71
N ARG A 282 -23.44 3.22 15.63
CA ARG A 282 -23.88 3.94 16.84
C ARG A 282 -25.07 3.26 17.52
N ARG A 283 -25.96 2.63 16.75
CA ARG A 283 -27.11 1.86 17.26
C ARG A 283 -26.69 0.46 17.72
N PHE A 284 -25.72 -0.16 17.04
CA PHE A 284 -25.16 -1.47 17.35
C PHE A 284 -23.74 -1.31 17.91
N GLN A 285 -23.62 -1.16 19.24
CA GLN A 285 -22.37 -0.85 19.99
C GLN A 285 -21.17 -1.80 19.78
N GLU A 286 -21.29 -2.83 18.95
CA GLU A 286 -20.29 -3.87 18.72
C GLU A 286 -19.51 -3.69 17.39
N SER A 287 -19.45 -2.48 16.82
CA SER A 287 -18.80 -2.24 15.52
C SER A 287 -17.51 -1.42 15.69
N THR A 288 -16.36 -2.01 15.39
CA THR A 288 -15.04 -1.35 15.45
C THR A 288 -14.74 -0.46 14.24
N GLY A 289 -15.47 -0.64 13.14
CA GLY A 289 -15.23 0.06 11.87
C GLY A 289 -13.97 -0.40 11.12
N ILE A 290 -13.33 -1.48 11.58
CA ILE A 290 -12.08 -1.99 10.98
C ILE A 290 -12.37 -3.11 9.98
N GLY A 291 -13.42 -3.92 10.18
CA GLY A 291 -13.65 -5.14 9.41
C GLY A 291 -13.76 -4.93 7.91
N LEU A 292 -14.65 -4.03 7.46
CA LEU A 292 -14.83 -3.74 6.03
C LEU A 292 -13.61 -3.03 5.42
N TYR A 293 -12.94 -2.15 6.16
CA TYR A 293 -11.66 -1.57 5.74
C TYR A 293 -10.63 -2.67 5.43
N LEU A 294 -10.45 -3.65 6.33
CA LEU A 294 -9.55 -4.78 6.09
C LEU A 294 -9.98 -5.59 4.87
N VAL A 295 -11.29 -5.80 4.66
CA VAL A 295 -11.79 -6.48 3.45
C VAL A 295 -11.34 -5.77 2.17
N LYS A 296 -11.42 -4.43 2.16
CA LYS A 296 -11.01 -3.61 1.01
C LYS A 296 -9.50 -3.67 0.79
N GLU A 297 -8.70 -3.46 1.82
CA GLU A 297 -7.23 -3.56 1.76
C GLU A 297 -6.76 -4.94 1.30
N ILE A 298 -7.38 -6.01 1.83
CA ILE A 298 -7.06 -7.40 1.43
C ILE A 298 -7.42 -7.63 -0.04
N ALA A 299 -8.60 -7.19 -0.47
CA ALA A 299 -9.02 -7.36 -1.86
C ALA A 299 -8.04 -6.65 -2.81
N GLU A 300 -7.65 -5.41 -2.51
CA GLU A 300 -6.70 -4.64 -3.31
C GLU A 300 -5.31 -5.30 -3.35
N LYS A 301 -4.80 -5.75 -2.20
CA LYS A 301 -3.51 -6.47 -2.12
C LYS A 301 -3.53 -7.81 -2.86
N LEU A 302 -4.68 -8.47 -2.94
CA LEU A 302 -4.90 -9.69 -3.72
C LEU A 302 -5.23 -9.42 -5.21
N ASN A 303 -5.27 -8.16 -5.62
CA ASN A 303 -5.67 -7.73 -6.96
C ASN A 303 -7.09 -8.18 -7.36
N HIS A 304 -8.00 -8.17 -6.38
CA HIS A 304 -9.43 -8.43 -6.53
C HIS A 304 -10.25 -7.18 -6.24
N ASP A 305 -11.44 -7.10 -6.80
CA ASP A 305 -12.36 -6.00 -6.54
C ASP A 305 -13.39 -6.40 -5.48
N VAL A 306 -13.72 -5.48 -4.57
CA VAL A 306 -14.87 -5.61 -3.67
C VAL A 306 -15.76 -4.39 -3.80
N SER A 307 -17.07 -4.61 -3.86
CA SER A 307 -18.09 -3.57 -3.94
C SER A 307 -19.22 -3.85 -2.97
N ILE A 308 -19.92 -2.79 -2.56
CA ILE A 308 -21.07 -2.86 -1.68
C ILE A 308 -22.19 -2.00 -2.24
N ASP A 309 -23.40 -2.55 -2.25
CA ASP A 309 -24.63 -1.86 -2.58
C ASP A 309 -25.63 -2.12 -1.46
N SER A 310 -26.42 -1.11 -1.09
CA SER A 310 -27.36 -1.26 0.03
C SER A 310 -28.51 -0.29 -0.06
N GLU A 311 -29.67 -0.76 0.36
CA GLU A 311 -30.84 0.07 0.57
C GLU A 311 -31.22 0.05 2.05
N GLU A 312 -31.20 1.23 2.68
CA GLU A 312 -31.60 1.40 4.07
C GLU A 312 -32.99 0.83 4.31
N GLY A 313 -33.13 0.00 5.34
CA GLY A 313 -34.40 -0.62 5.66
C GLY A 313 -34.68 -1.95 4.94
N LYS A 314 -33.84 -2.36 3.97
CA LYS A 314 -34.12 -3.57 3.16
C LYS A 314 -32.99 -4.58 3.10
N GLU A 315 -31.87 -4.22 2.48
CA GLU A 315 -30.84 -5.20 2.12
C GLU A 315 -29.46 -4.57 1.95
N THR A 316 -28.44 -5.41 2.05
CA THR A 316 -27.05 -5.07 1.72
C THR A 316 -26.47 -6.21 0.89
N THR A 317 -25.81 -5.86 -0.21
CA THR A 317 -25.16 -6.81 -1.11
C THR A 317 -23.68 -6.45 -1.18
N VAL A 318 -22.82 -7.38 -0.78
CA VAL A 318 -21.36 -7.26 -0.94
C VAL A 318 -20.92 -8.24 -2.02
N GLN A 319 -20.19 -7.75 -3.02
CA GLN A 319 -19.69 -8.55 -4.13
C GLN A 319 -18.17 -8.52 -4.17
N PHE A 320 -17.55 -9.70 -4.12
CA PHE A 320 -16.16 -9.90 -4.51
C PHE A 320 -16.11 -10.29 -5.98
N SER A 321 -15.23 -9.65 -6.74
CA SER A 321 -15.03 -9.87 -8.17
C SER A 321 -13.60 -10.30 -8.44
N PHE A 322 -13.45 -11.52 -8.95
CA PHE A 322 -12.17 -12.17 -9.23
C PHE A 322 -11.96 -12.28 -10.74
N LEU A 323 -10.75 -11.98 -11.23
CA LEU A 323 -10.39 -12.22 -12.63
C LEU A 323 -10.18 -13.72 -12.86
N THR A 324 -10.81 -14.29 -13.90
CA THR A 324 -10.72 -15.74 -14.21
C THR A 324 -9.37 -16.12 -14.84
N LYS A 325 -8.58 -15.14 -15.31
CA LYS A 325 -7.21 -15.30 -15.82
C LYS A 325 -6.38 -14.08 -15.41
N MET A 326 -5.17 -14.30 -14.88
CA MET A 326 -4.10 -13.30 -14.90
C MET A 326 -3.30 -13.46 -16.18
#